data_AF-A0A420XXJ9-F1
#
_entry.id   AF-A0A420XXJ9-F1
#
_cell.length_a   1.000
_cell.length_b   1.000
_cell.length_c   1.000
_cell.angle_alpha   90.00
_cell.angle_beta   90.00
_cell.angle_gamma   90.00
#
_symmetry.space_group_name_H-M   'P 1'
#
loop_
_entity.id
_entity.type
_entity.pdbx_description
1 polymer ?
#
loop_
_entity_poly.entity_id
_entity_poly.type
_entity_poly.pdbx_seq_one_letter_code
_entity_poly.pdbx_strand_id
1 'polypeptide(L)'
;MILKDWYYGDTKDTLPQLRKLRELVECRGGFTRDGVGGLVSKHAVVIGYFIAIGRETAPILEHGLFDISPVYTLHEPLPAQLNPAYNGPFAASSLYSHFTQCKSLKLHSETARILDQMRLLFETILDLAVGTFRDEVDKAKQTASEIYDHISSLHETTPDTVPPKPSLTIPPPAQAFSPSASIISSSSSSSGSSSLPQFISQSHDPRHLLLRTDPQPDFIYATVRKTAILYSRAISMRQPLSTVCSNPDFIGIWSTLWNVSLRRWHSLMGIFMWVTIAILPTGGRTQFATMIKSFLHLGSVQMGIDHWEVSIGMLQRAVRVMQWLAGDEQREGTDAEGDVRMGQ
;
A
#
# COMPACT_ATOMS: atom_id res chain seq x y z
N MET A 1 20.74 19.30 2.81
CA MET A 1 21.45 18.84 1.59
C MET A 1 20.88 17.51 1.13
N ILE A 2 21.05 16.41 1.88
CA ILE A 2 20.54 15.07 1.55
C ILE A 2 19.05 15.03 1.17
N LEU A 3 18.18 15.74 1.90
CA LEU A 3 16.75 15.78 1.58
C LEU A 3 16.49 16.44 0.21
N LYS A 4 17.18 17.55 -0.09
CA LYS A 4 17.08 18.23 -1.39
C LYS A 4 17.52 17.30 -2.52
N ASP A 5 18.62 16.58 -2.31
CA ASP A 5 19.16 15.66 -3.31
C ASP A 5 18.29 14.41 -3.47
N TRP A 6 17.63 13.96 -2.39
CA TRP A 6 16.60 12.93 -2.47
C TRP A 6 15.38 13.37 -3.30
N TYR A 7 14.93 14.62 -3.15
CA TYR A 7 13.78 15.13 -3.90
C TYR A 7 14.12 15.45 -5.37
N TYR A 8 15.26 16.08 -5.62
CA TYR A 8 15.56 16.74 -6.90
C TYR A 8 16.91 16.36 -7.51
N GLY A 9 17.77 15.65 -6.79
CA GLY A 9 19.11 15.28 -7.24
C GLY A 9 19.14 13.95 -7.99
N ASP A 10 20.27 13.66 -8.64
CA ASP A 10 20.53 12.32 -9.14
C ASP A 10 20.72 11.39 -7.94
N THR A 11 20.09 10.22 -8.01
CA THR A 11 20.26 9.15 -7.04
C THR A 11 21.72 8.75 -6.81
N LYS A 12 22.59 8.94 -7.81
CA LYS A 12 24.05 8.71 -7.68
C LYS A 12 24.71 9.63 -6.64
N ASP A 13 24.15 10.81 -6.41
CA ASP A 13 24.71 11.81 -5.49
C ASP A 13 24.21 11.64 -4.05
N THR A 14 23.10 10.92 -3.84
CA THR A 14 22.48 10.79 -2.52
C THR A 14 23.21 9.78 -1.61
N LEU A 15 23.68 8.65 -2.16
CA LEU A 15 24.36 7.62 -1.37
C LEU A 15 25.72 8.08 -0.81
N PRO A 16 26.60 8.75 -1.58
CA PRO A 16 27.84 9.28 -1.04
C PRO A 16 27.61 10.27 0.10
N GLN A 17 26.55 11.09 0.03
CA GLN A 17 26.22 12.02 1.10
C GLN A 17 25.70 11.33 2.36
N LEU A 18 24.90 10.28 2.22
CA LEU A 18 24.48 9.45 3.36
C LEU A 18 25.67 8.77 4.04
N ARG A 19 26.64 8.26 3.28
CA ARG A 19 27.87 7.69 3.84
C ARG A 19 28.69 8.74 4.60
N LYS A 20 28.87 9.92 4.03
CA LYS A 20 29.52 11.04 4.73
C LYS A 20 28.79 11.42 6.02
N LEU A 21 27.45 11.47 6.01
CA LEU A 21 26.67 11.73 7.21
C LEU A 21 26.87 10.63 8.27
N ARG A 22 26.86 9.36 7.86
CA ARG A 22 27.12 8.22 8.74
C ARG A 22 28.47 8.38 9.44
N GLU A 23 29.54 8.60 8.67
CA GLU A 23 30.89 8.81 9.18
C GLU A 23 30.96 9.99 10.17
N LEU A 24 30.31 11.12 9.85
CA LEU A 24 30.25 12.27 10.74
C LEU A 24 29.56 11.95 12.07
N VAL A 25 28.46 11.20 12.03
CA VAL A 25 27.73 10.82 13.25
C VAL A 25 28.50 9.76 14.05
N GLU A 26 29.15 8.81 13.39
CA GLU A 26 30.04 7.82 14.01
C GLU A 26 31.22 8.51 14.71
N CYS A 27 31.90 9.46 14.04
CA CYS A 27 32.97 10.26 14.63
C CYS A 27 32.50 11.07 15.85
N ARG A 28 31.22 11.46 15.90
CA ARG A 28 30.62 12.14 17.05
C ARG A 28 30.33 11.17 18.21
N GLY A 29 30.28 9.87 17.95
CA GLY A 29 29.86 8.83 18.91
C GLY A 29 28.35 8.62 18.94
N GLY A 30 27.65 8.86 17.82
CA GLY A 30 26.21 8.64 17.68
C GLY A 30 25.35 9.92 17.78
N PHE A 31 24.04 9.76 17.57
CA PHE A 31 23.05 10.84 17.65
C PHE A 31 22.70 11.27 19.08
N THR A 32 23.07 10.48 20.08
CA THR A 32 22.71 10.69 21.50
C THR A 32 23.67 11.62 22.23
N ARG A 33 24.80 12.00 21.61
CA ARG A 33 25.81 12.87 22.22
C ARG A 33 25.47 14.35 22.06
N ASP A 34 25.60 15.11 23.16
CA ASP A 34 25.19 16.51 23.32
C ASP A 34 25.38 17.38 22.07
N GLY A 35 24.31 18.04 21.62
CA GLY A 35 24.33 19.12 20.61
C GLY A 35 23.67 18.83 19.27
N VAL A 36 23.20 17.61 18.98
CA VAL A 36 22.26 17.34 17.86
C VAL A 36 20.87 17.10 18.48
N GLY A 37 19.92 18.01 18.23
CA GLY A 37 18.58 17.88 18.80
C GLY A 37 17.88 16.60 18.35
N GLY A 38 17.11 15.97 19.25
CA GLY A 38 16.45 14.68 18.98
C GLY A 38 15.61 14.67 17.70
N LEU A 39 14.95 15.78 17.36
CA LEU A 39 14.19 15.92 16.11
C LEU A 39 15.09 15.81 14.86
N VAL A 40 16.29 16.39 14.88
CA VAL A 40 17.25 16.31 13.76
C VAL A 40 17.73 14.87 13.60
N SER A 41 18.00 14.18 14.70
CA SER A 41 18.39 12.77 14.72
C SER A 41 17.29 11.87 14.15
N LYS A 42 16.04 12.02 14.63
CA LYS A 42 14.87 11.32 14.09
C LYS A 42 14.75 11.51 12.58
N HIS A 43 14.87 12.76 12.15
CA HIS A 43 14.74 13.13 10.74
C HIS A 43 15.83 12.48 9.87
N ALA A 44 17.08 12.49 10.33
CA ALA A 44 18.20 11.87 9.62
C ALA A 44 18.00 10.35 9.47
N VAL A 45 17.58 9.68 10.54
CA VAL A 45 17.28 8.23 10.53
C VAL A 45 16.15 7.92 9.55
N VAL A 46 15.03 8.65 9.66
CA VAL A 46 13.84 8.47 8.80
C VAL A 46 14.17 8.68 7.32
N ILE A 47 14.97 9.70 6.97
CA ILE A 47 15.44 9.92 5.60
C ILE A 47 16.26 8.72 5.09
N GLY A 48 17.12 8.14 5.94
CA GLY A 48 17.89 6.94 5.62
C GLY A 48 16.97 5.79 5.20
N TYR A 49 15.89 5.56 5.95
CA TYR A 49 14.87 4.56 5.59
C TYR A 49 14.15 4.90 4.29
N PHE A 50 13.82 6.16 4.01
CA PHE A 50 13.14 6.51 2.75
C PHE A 50 13.97 6.21 1.52
N ILE A 51 15.25 6.54 1.60
CA ILE A 51 16.20 6.27 0.52
C ILE A 51 16.36 4.77 0.35
N ALA A 52 16.44 4.02 1.45
CA ALA A 52 16.47 2.55 1.44
C ALA A 52 15.22 1.95 0.79
N ILE A 53 14.02 2.41 1.18
CA ILE A 53 12.73 1.97 0.63
C ILE A 53 12.65 2.28 -0.86
N GLY A 54 12.88 3.53 -1.26
CA GLY A 54 12.69 3.92 -2.66
C GLY A 54 13.74 3.35 -3.61
N ARG A 55 14.86 2.85 -3.07
CA ARG A 55 15.89 2.14 -3.84
C ARG A 55 15.84 0.63 -3.68
N GLU A 56 15.01 0.12 -2.77
CA GLU A 56 14.96 -1.29 -2.41
C GLU A 56 16.34 -1.83 -2.01
N THR A 57 17.04 -1.08 -1.17
CA THR A 57 18.40 -1.40 -0.66
C THR A 57 18.42 -1.42 0.86
N ALA A 58 19.49 -1.97 1.45
CA ALA A 58 19.70 -1.88 2.88
C ALA A 58 19.88 -0.42 3.38
N PRO A 59 19.41 -0.10 4.60
CA PRO A 59 19.54 1.24 5.16
C PRO A 59 20.98 1.47 5.62
N ILE A 60 21.65 2.45 5.00
CA ILE A 60 23.06 2.78 5.24
C ILE A 60 23.32 3.19 6.70
N LEU A 61 22.30 3.77 7.36
CA LEU A 61 22.38 4.30 8.71
C LEU A 61 21.97 3.27 9.79
N GLU A 62 21.75 1.99 9.48
CA GLU A 62 21.36 1.00 10.51
C GLU A 62 22.56 0.24 11.11
N HIS A 63 23.64 0.07 10.32
CA HIS A 63 24.84 -0.67 10.73
C HIS A 63 26.02 0.29 10.88
N GLY A 64 26.84 0.14 11.92
CA GLY A 64 28.10 0.88 12.08
C GLY A 64 29.20 0.33 11.17
N LEU A 65 30.24 1.12 10.85
CA LEU A 65 31.35 0.69 9.95
C LEU A 65 32.06 -0.61 10.39
N PHE A 66 31.85 -1.04 11.63
CA PHE A 66 32.52 -2.19 12.24
C PHE A 66 31.56 -3.23 12.85
N ASP A 67 30.23 -3.16 12.62
CA ASP A 67 29.24 -4.11 13.19
C ASP A 67 29.22 -4.28 14.73
N ILE A 68 29.96 -3.46 15.49
CA ILE A 68 30.16 -3.66 16.94
C ILE A 68 28.99 -3.13 17.80
N SER A 69 28.08 -2.30 17.27
CA SER A 69 26.88 -1.86 18.00
C SER A 69 25.91 -1.15 17.05
N PRO A 70 24.57 -1.20 17.26
CA PRO A 70 23.67 -0.27 16.60
C PRO A 70 24.06 1.16 17.03
N VAL A 71 24.75 1.89 16.15
CA VAL A 71 25.28 3.25 16.42
C VAL A 71 24.15 4.27 16.67
N TYR A 72 22.90 3.87 16.40
CA TYR A 72 21.76 4.76 16.23
C TYR A 72 20.50 4.29 16.97
N THR A 73 20.59 3.95 18.25
CA THR A 73 19.41 3.63 19.07
C THR A 73 18.85 4.91 19.70
N LEU A 74 18.06 5.66 18.93
CA LEU A 74 17.15 6.62 19.54
C LEU A 74 15.97 5.84 20.08
N HIS A 75 15.90 5.66 21.40
CA HIS A 75 14.78 4.99 22.06
C HIS A 75 13.92 6.03 22.77
N GLU A 76 12.62 5.98 22.53
CA GLU A 76 11.63 6.75 23.29
C GLU A 76 10.61 5.81 23.91
N PRO A 77 10.15 6.08 25.14
CA PRO A 77 9.15 5.23 25.77
C PRO A 77 7.85 5.26 24.95
N LEU A 78 7.27 4.09 24.73
CA LEU A 78 5.93 3.98 24.14
C LEU A 78 4.93 4.73 25.04
N PRO A 79 4.08 5.60 24.48
CA PRO A 79 3.07 6.29 25.27
C PRO A 79 1.97 5.32 25.72
N ALA A 80 1.27 5.69 26.79
CA ALA A 80 0.24 4.86 27.41
C ALA A 80 -0.93 4.51 26.48
N GLN A 81 -1.21 5.35 25.48
CA GLN A 81 -2.23 5.12 24.48
C GLN A 81 -1.62 5.26 23.08
N LEU A 82 -1.75 4.21 22.29
CA LEU A 82 -1.35 4.20 20.89
C LEU A 82 -2.45 4.82 20.03
N ASN A 83 -2.05 5.62 19.05
CA ASN A 83 -3.00 6.22 18.12
C ASN A 83 -3.47 5.13 17.14
N PRO A 84 -4.77 4.75 17.13
CA PRO A 84 -5.26 3.71 16.23
C PRO A 84 -5.05 4.06 14.76
N ALA A 85 -4.94 5.34 14.39
CA ALA A 85 -4.67 5.76 13.02
C ALA A 85 -3.33 5.23 12.46
N TYR A 86 -2.39 4.87 13.34
CA TYR A 86 -1.08 4.33 12.95
C TYR A 86 -1.08 2.81 12.77
N ASN A 87 -2.22 2.18 13.00
CA ASN A 87 -2.42 0.78 12.71
C ASN A 87 -2.25 0.52 11.20
N GLY A 88 -1.26 -0.29 10.82
CA GLY A 88 -0.90 -0.57 9.42
C GLY A 88 -0.32 -1.98 9.27
N PRO A 89 -0.29 -2.58 8.06
CA PRO A 89 0.27 -3.93 7.87
C PRO A 89 1.74 -4.08 8.33
N PHE A 90 2.55 -3.01 8.26
CA PHE A 90 3.91 -3.01 8.79
C PHE A 90 4.00 -2.74 10.30
N ALA A 91 2.92 -2.36 10.97
CA ALA A 91 2.93 -2.19 12.42
C ALA A 91 3.05 -3.57 13.09
N ALA A 92 3.84 -3.66 14.17
CA ALA A 92 4.02 -4.91 14.91
C ALA A 92 2.69 -5.38 15.51
N SER A 93 2.40 -6.67 15.38
CA SER A 93 1.16 -7.28 15.91
C SER A 93 1.05 -7.19 17.43
N SER A 94 2.16 -7.03 18.14
CA SER A 94 2.20 -6.80 19.59
C SER A 94 1.70 -5.42 20.03
N LEU A 95 1.71 -4.43 19.13
CA LEU A 95 1.33 -3.04 19.44
C LEU A 95 -0.12 -2.72 19.07
N TYR A 96 -0.66 -3.35 18.03
CA TYR A 96 -2.01 -3.07 17.55
C TYR A 96 -2.82 -4.34 17.39
N SER A 97 -4.11 -4.26 17.77
CA SER A 97 -5.06 -5.32 17.51
C SER A 97 -5.29 -5.56 16.01
N HIS A 98 -5.83 -6.72 15.68
CA HIS A 98 -6.32 -7.04 14.35
C HIS A 98 -7.29 -5.98 13.82
N PHE A 99 -7.25 -5.72 12.51
CA PHE A 99 -8.10 -4.74 11.85
C PHE A 99 -9.57 -5.12 11.95
N THR A 100 -9.87 -6.42 11.87
CA THR A 100 -11.23 -6.96 12.04
C THR A 100 -11.85 -6.65 13.40
N GLN A 101 -11.03 -6.46 14.44
CA GLN A 101 -11.46 -6.09 15.79
C GLN A 101 -11.47 -4.57 16.00
N CYS A 102 -10.82 -3.81 15.11
CA CYS A 102 -10.58 -2.38 15.25
C CYS A 102 -11.73 -1.55 14.66
N LYS A 103 -12.79 -1.33 15.45
CA LYS A 103 -13.98 -0.56 15.01
C LYS A 103 -13.70 0.94 14.80
N SER A 104 -12.68 1.49 15.46
CA SER A 104 -12.34 2.92 15.38
C SER A 104 -11.91 3.36 13.97
N LEU A 105 -11.35 2.45 13.18
CA LEU A 105 -10.91 2.73 11.82
C LEU A 105 -12.06 2.81 10.82
N LYS A 106 -13.28 2.35 11.18
CA LYS A 106 -14.46 2.35 10.30
C LYS A 106 -14.19 1.72 8.93
N LEU A 107 -13.49 0.59 8.92
CA LEU A 107 -13.18 -0.15 7.70
C LEU A 107 -14.31 -1.13 7.38
N HIS A 108 -14.51 -1.41 6.09
CA HIS A 108 -15.30 -2.56 5.69
C HIS A 108 -14.68 -3.85 6.22
N SER A 109 -15.51 -4.85 6.53
CA SER A 109 -15.07 -6.15 7.08
C SER A 109 -14.04 -6.83 6.17
N GLU A 110 -14.30 -6.84 4.87
CA GLU A 110 -13.41 -7.43 3.87
C GLU A 110 -12.08 -6.67 3.74
N THR A 111 -12.12 -5.33 3.77
CA THR A 111 -10.89 -4.51 3.81
C THR A 111 -10.05 -4.83 5.04
N ALA A 112 -10.68 -4.94 6.20
CA ALA A 112 -10.01 -5.30 7.44
C ALA A 112 -9.37 -6.70 7.36
N ARG A 113 -10.08 -7.67 6.77
CA ARG A 113 -9.57 -9.03 6.55
C ARG A 113 -8.35 -9.05 5.63
N ILE A 114 -8.37 -8.32 4.53
CA ILE A 114 -7.22 -8.20 3.61
C ILE A 114 -6.00 -7.64 4.36
N LEU A 115 -6.19 -6.60 5.18
CA LEU A 115 -5.10 -6.00 5.95
C LEU A 115 -4.54 -6.95 7.03
N ASP A 116 -5.41 -7.72 7.69
CA ASP A 116 -5.00 -8.75 8.64
C ASP A 116 -4.19 -9.87 7.94
N GLN A 117 -4.61 -10.31 6.75
CA GLN A 117 -3.86 -11.28 5.94
C GLN A 117 -2.49 -10.74 5.52
N MET A 118 -2.41 -9.49 5.09
CA MET A 118 -1.14 -8.84 4.71
C MET A 118 -0.19 -8.72 5.91
N ARG A 119 -0.71 -8.32 7.08
CA ARG A 119 0.09 -8.27 8.32
C ARG A 119 0.65 -9.64 8.65
N LEU A 120 -0.19 -10.67 8.66
CA LEU A 120 0.25 -12.04 8.96
C LEU A 120 1.34 -12.49 7.98
N LEU A 121 1.16 -12.25 6.68
CA LEU A 121 2.16 -12.58 5.67
C LEU A 121 3.50 -11.87 5.92
N PHE A 122 3.48 -10.59 6.31
CA PHE A 122 4.69 -9.86 6.66
C PHE A 122 5.34 -10.38 7.95
N GLU A 123 4.57 -10.71 8.99
CA GLU A 123 5.12 -11.34 10.21
C GLU A 123 5.81 -12.66 9.85
N THR A 124 5.16 -13.51 9.05
CA THR A 124 5.77 -14.77 8.59
C THR A 124 7.10 -14.52 7.90
N ILE A 125 7.20 -13.51 7.02
CA ILE A 125 8.45 -13.15 6.33
C ILE A 125 9.50 -12.62 7.31
N LEU A 126 9.10 -11.80 8.29
CA LEU A 126 10.01 -11.19 9.26
C LEU A 126 10.52 -12.20 10.29
N ASP A 127 9.76 -13.26 10.57
CA ASP A 127 10.14 -14.38 11.41
C ASP A 127 11.07 -15.38 10.69
N LEU A 128 11.16 -15.32 9.35
CA LEU A 128 12.17 -16.09 8.61
C LEU A 128 13.56 -15.56 8.97
N ALA A 129 14.27 -16.30 9.82
CA ALA A 129 15.62 -15.97 10.23
C ALA A 129 16.59 -15.78 9.05
N VAL A 130 17.62 -14.96 9.25
CA VAL A 130 18.70 -14.78 8.28
C VAL A 130 19.44 -16.11 8.09
N GLY A 131 19.10 -16.85 7.03
CA GLY A 131 19.62 -18.20 6.75
C GLY A 131 18.57 -19.32 6.69
N THR A 132 17.27 -18.98 6.69
CA THR A 132 16.17 -19.97 6.59
C THR A 132 16.27 -20.88 5.38
N PHE A 133 15.91 -22.15 5.62
CA PHE A 133 15.87 -23.20 4.61
C PHE A 133 14.86 -22.89 3.50
N ARG A 134 15.17 -23.36 2.28
CA ARG A 134 14.37 -23.17 1.06
C ARG A 134 12.87 -23.48 1.27
N ASP A 135 12.58 -24.49 2.06
CA ASP A 135 11.21 -24.96 2.33
C ASP A 135 10.33 -23.91 3.05
N GLU A 136 10.90 -23.06 3.91
CA GLU A 136 10.15 -22.02 4.62
C GLU A 136 9.87 -20.81 3.73
N VAL A 137 10.82 -20.49 2.83
CA VAL A 137 10.65 -19.48 1.80
C VAL A 137 9.56 -19.91 0.82
N ASP A 138 9.54 -21.18 0.41
CA ASP A 138 8.51 -21.71 -0.49
C ASP A 138 7.12 -21.72 0.16
N LYS A 139 7.02 -21.97 1.47
CA LYS A 139 5.76 -21.80 2.22
C LYS A 139 5.27 -20.35 2.18
N ALA A 140 6.14 -19.37 2.44
CA ALA A 140 5.75 -17.96 2.39
C ALA A 140 5.27 -17.54 0.98
N LYS A 141 5.95 -18.02 -0.07
CA LYS A 141 5.54 -17.81 -1.47
C LYS A 141 4.18 -18.46 -1.77
N GLN A 142 3.96 -19.69 -1.30
CA GLN A 142 2.69 -20.40 -1.47
C GLN A 142 1.54 -19.67 -0.77
N THR A 143 1.73 -19.25 0.48
CA THR A 143 0.74 -18.45 1.21
C THR A 143 0.43 -17.14 0.49
N ALA A 144 1.45 -16.48 -0.08
CA ALA A 144 1.25 -15.28 -0.87
C ALA A 144 0.42 -15.52 -2.15
N SER A 145 0.64 -16.65 -2.84
CA SER A 145 -0.16 -17.04 -4.01
C SER A 145 -1.61 -17.33 -3.64
N GLU A 146 -1.87 -18.02 -2.53
CA GLU A 146 -3.23 -18.28 -2.05
C GLU A 146 -3.97 -16.99 -1.68
N ILE A 147 -3.27 -16.05 -1.04
CA ILE A 147 -3.81 -14.72 -0.74
C ILE A 147 -4.06 -13.95 -2.04
N TYR A 148 -3.15 -14.02 -3.00
CA TYR A 148 -3.32 -13.39 -4.32
C TYR A 148 -4.57 -13.91 -5.03
N ASP A 149 -4.75 -15.22 -5.12
CA ASP A 149 -5.88 -15.86 -5.79
C ASP A 149 -7.20 -15.49 -5.10
N HIS A 150 -7.21 -15.53 -3.77
CA HIS A 150 -8.34 -15.11 -2.96
C HIS A 150 -8.73 -13.65 -3.25
N ILE A 151 -7.80 -12.69 -3.12
CA ILE A 151 -8.08 -11.26 -3.30
C ILE A 151 -8.44 -10.93 -4.75
N SER A 152 -7.82 -11.60 -5.72
CA SER A 152 -8.09 -11.42 -7.15
C SER A 152 -9.51 -11.86 -7.52
N SER A 153 -10.06 -12.87 -6.83
CA SER A 153 -11.44 -13.32 -7.02
C SER A 153 -12.50 -12.32 -6.53
N LEU A 154 -12.13 -11.38 -5.64
CA LEU A 154 -13.04 -10.37 -5.12
C LEU A 154 -13.33 -9.28 -6.15
N HIS A 155 -14.50 -8.64 -6.05
CA HIS A 155 -14.85 -7.51 -6.92
C HIS A 155 -13.92 -6.30 -6.68
N GLU A 156 -13.71 -5.48 -7.71
CA GLU A 156 -12.63 -4.47 -7.70
C GLU A 156 -12.87 -3.28 -6.77
N THR A 157 -14.13 -2.84 -6.62
CA THR A 157 -14.48 -1.58 -5.96
C THR A 157 -15.60 -1.68 -4.94
N THR A 158 -16.30 -2.81 -4.90
CA THR A 158 -17.43 -3.03 -3.99
C THR A 158 -17.27 -4.37 -3.30
N PRO A 159 -17.02 -4.40 -1.99
CA PRO A 159 -16.74 -5.65 -1.29
C PRO A 159 -17.95 -6.57 -1.17
N ASP A 160 -19.17 -6.05 -1.30
CA ASP A 160 -20.43 -6.81 -1.15
C ASP A 160 -20.97 -7.42 -2.45
N THR A 161 -20.35 -7.13 -3.60
CA THR A 161 -20.83 -7.62 -4.89
C THR A 161 -20.07 -8.87 -5.29
N VAL A 162 -20.74 -10.03 -5.24
CA VAL A 162 -20.19 -11.26 -5.81
C VAL A 162 -19.98 -11.03 -7.32
N PRO A 163 -18.78 -11.29 -7.89
CA PRO A 163 -18.57 -11.14 -9.32
C PRO A 163 -19.59 -12.01 -10.09
N PRO A 164 -20.19 -11.51 -11.18
CA PRO A 164 -21.09 -12.33 -11.99
C PRO A 164 -20.30 -13.51 -12.56
N LYS A 165 -20.62 -14.72 -12.09
CA LYS A 165 -20.09 -15.97 -12.67
C LYS A 165 -20.46 -16.00 -14.16
N PRO A 166 -19.53 -16.29 -15.09
CA PRO A 166 -19.87 -16.40 -16.51
C PRO A 166 -20.88 -17.54 -16.68
N SER A 167 -22.15 -17.16 -16.81
CA SER A 167 -23.22 -18.10 -17.09
C SER A 167 -23.10 -18.44 -18.57
N LEU A 168 -22.63 -19.65 -18.87
CA LEU A 168 -22.80 -20.28 -20.18
C LEU A 168 -24.29 -20.39 -20.47
N THR A 169 -24.87 -19.29 -20.96
CA THR A 169 -26.25 -19.25 -21.42
C THR A 169 -26.23 -19.87 -22.80
N ILE A 170 -26.48 -21.17 -22.84
CA ILE A 170 -26.84 -21.88 -24.06
C ILE A 170 -28.13 -21.22 -24.59
N PRO A 171 -28.14 -20.60 -25.77
CA PRO A 171 -29.38 -20.08 -26.34
C PRO A 171 -30.30 -21.26 -26.72
N PRO A 172 -31.61 -21.19 -26.44
CA PRO A 172 -32.55 -22.20 -26.92
C PRO A 172 -32.68 -22.13 -28.45
N PRO A 173 -32.94 -23.25 -29.14
CA PRO A 173 -32.98 -23.29 -30.59
C PRO A 173 -34.17 -22.50 -31.14
N ALA A 174 -33.91 -21.70 -32.15
CA ALA A 174 -34.89 -20.94 -32.91
C ALA A 174 -35.92 -21.89 -33.56
N GLN A 175 -37.19 -21.74 -33.20
CA GLN A 175 -38.30 -22.26 -34.00
C GLN A 175 -38.83 -21.14 -34.89
N ALA A 176 -38.72 -21.37 -36.19
CA ALA A 176 -39.18 -20.53 -37.26
C ALA A 176 -40.71 -20.52 -37.35
N PHE A 177 -41.33 -19.34 -37.37
CA PHE A 177 -42.60 -19.14 -38.07
C PHE A 177 -42.63 -17.75 -38.70
N SER A 178 -42.87 -17.76 -40.01
CA SER A 178 -42.98 -16.63 -40.95
C SER A 178 -44.42 -16.07 -41.00
N PRO A 179 -44.68 -14.97 -41.74
CA PRO A 179 -45.61 -13.91 -41.34
C PRO A 179 -47.00 -13.97 -42.00
N SER A 180 -47.94 -13.18 -41.47
CA SER A 180 -49.08 -12.69 -42.25
C SER A 180 -49.44 -11.25 -41.91
N ALA A 181 -49.77 -10.52 -42.98
CA ALA A 181 -49.92 -9.09 -43.08
C ALA A 181 -51.37 -8.62 -42.87
N SER A 182 -51.54 -7.36 -42.45
CA SER A 182 -52.55 -6.35 -42.90
C SER A 182 -52.47 -5.15 -41.93
N ILE A 183 -51.94 -3.99 -42.33
CA ILE A 183 -52.62 -2.85 -42.99
C ILE A 183 -53.90 -2.41 -42.27
N ILE A 184 -53.90 -1.21 -41.66
CA ILE A 184 -54.84 -0.09 -41.88
C ILE A 184 -54.27 1.20 -41.24
N SER A 185 -54.26 2.23 -42.07
CA SER A 185 -54.07 3.68 -41.87
C SER A 185 -55.07 4.31 -40.88
N SER A 186 -54.81 5.40 -40.15
CA SER A 186 -54.73 6.79 -40.64
C SER A 186 -54.74 7.79 -39.47
N SER A 187 -53.93 8.84 -39.62
CA SER A 187 -54.03 10.25 -39.15
C SER A 187 -55.27 10.75 -38.37
N SER A 188 -55.05 11.54 -37.30
CA SER A 188 -55.19 13.02 -37.31
C SER A 188 -55.28 13.64 -35.90
N SER A 189 -54.84 14.89 -35.86
CA SER A 189 -54.68 15.87 -34.78
C SER A 189 -55.94 16.26 -33.98
N SER A 190 -55.77 16.62 -32.70
CA SER A 190 -56.36 17.87 -32.16
C SER A 190 -55.73 18.30 -30.83
N SER A 191 -55.45 19.59 -30.78
CA SER A 191 -55.04 20.40 -29.64
C SER A 191 -56.27 21.09 -29.05
N GLY A 192 -56.34 21.29 -27.73
CA GLY A 192 -57.25 22.29 -27.14
C GLY A 192 -57.81 22.02 -25.74
N SER A 193 -57.21 22.68 -24.75
CA SER A 193 -57.83 23.38 -23.60
C SER A 193 -58.70 22.65 -22.55
N SER A 194 -58.15 22.62 -21.33
CA SER A 194 -58.73 23.01 -20.02
C SER A 194 -60.09 22.46 -19.56
N SER A 195 -60.07 21.68 -18.47
CA SER A 195 -60.92 21.87 -17.28
C SER A 195 -60.53 20.89 -16.16
N LEU A 196 -60.32 21.42 -14.96
CA LEU A 196 -60.32 20.68 -13.68
C LEU A 196 -61.78 20.32 -13.32
N PRO A 197 -62.03 19.19 -12.61
CA PRO A 197 -62.01 19.24 -11.15
C PRO A 197 -61.52 17.98 -10.41
N GLN A 198 -60.95 18.23 -9.23
CA GLN A 198 -60.95 17.45 -7.97
C GLN A 198 -60.71 15.93 -7.92
N PHE A 199 -59.68 15.59 -7.14
CA PHE A 199 -59.59 14.51 -6.14
C PHE A 199 -60.12 13.11 -6.52
N ILE A 200 -59.21 12.15 -6.70
CA ILE A 200 -59.11 10.92 -5.88
C ILE A 200 -57.72 10.30 -6.10
N SER A 201 -57.16 9.89 -4.97
CA SER A 201 -55.92 9.15 -4.78
C SER A 201 -55.85 7.89 -5.65
N GLN A 202 -54.75 7.72 -6.41
CA GLN A 202 -54.08 6.45 -6.74
C GLN A 202 -52.89 6.72 -7.68
N SER A 203 -51.78 7.15 -7.09
CA SER A 203 -50.48 7.13 -7.76
C SER A 203 -49.93 5.71 -7.72
N HIS A 204 -50.30 4.89 -8.69
CA HIS A 204 -49.53 3.72 -9.08
C HIS A 204 -48.42 4.19 -10.02
N ASP A 205 -47.32 4.70 -9.45
CA ASP A 205 -46.09 4.93 -10.20
C ASP A 205 -45.13 3.74 -10.00
N PRO A 206 -44.96 2.83 -10.98
CA PRO A 206 -44.04 1.70 -10.87
C PRO A 206 -42.56 2.11 -10.96
N ARG A 207 -42.24 3.41 -10.99
CA ARG A 207 -40.87 3.92 -11.14
C ARG A 207 -40.07 4.03 -9.84
N HIS A 208 -40.67 3.82 -8.67
CA HIS A 208 -39.94 3.76 -7.39
C HIS A 208 -39.32 2.38 -7.08
N LEU A 209 -39.65 1.33 -7.83
CA LEU A 209 -39.04 0.00 -7.68
C LEU A 209 -37.75 -0.19 -8.50
N LEU A 210 -37.28 0.87 -9.17
CA LEU A 210 -36.00 0.90 -9.89
C LEU A 210 -34.94 1.80 -9.22
N LEU A 211 -35.02 2.00 -7.91
CA LEU A 211 -33.81 2.33 -7.12
C LEU A 211 -32.96 1.07 -7.03
N ARG A 212 -32.32 0.74 -8.16
CA ARG A 212 -31.07 -0.03 -8.17
C ARG A 212 -30.08 0.82 -7.38
N THR A 213 -29.99 0.59 -6.07
CA THR A 213 -28.85 1.00 -5.27
C THR A 213 -27.65 0.26 -5.82
N ASP A 214 -27.07 0.78 -6.90
CA ASP A 214 -25.73 0.34 -7.30
C ASP A 214 -24.83 0.64 -6.09
N PRO A 215 -24.10 -0.37 -5.58
CA PRO A 215 -23.28 -0.21 -4.40
C PRO A 215 -22.24 0.89 -4.66
N GLN A 216 -22.22 1.91 -3.80
CA GLN A 216 -21.27 3.00 -3.92
C GLN A 216 -19.84 2.43 -3.82
N PRO A 217 -18.91 2.83 -4.70
CA PRO A 217 -17.55 2.30 -4.68
C PRO A 217 -16.85 2.67 -3.36
N ASP A 218 -16.29 1.67 -2.68
CA ASP A 218 -15.39 1.87 -1.54
C ASP A 218 -13.96 2.00 -2.06
N PHE A 219 -13.49 3.24 -2.18
CA PHE A 219 -12.14 3.52 -2.66
C PHE A 219 -11.04 3.12 -1.66
N ILE A 220 -11.32 3.05 -0.35
CA ILE A 220 -10.36 2.51 0.62
C ILE A 220 -10.15 1.03 0.33
N TYR A 221 -11.25 0.29 0.20
CA TYR A 221 -11.22 -1.12 -0.19
C TYR A 221 -10.47 -1.30 -1.52
N ALA A 222 -10.81 -0.53 -2.56
CA ALA A 222 -10.18 -0.64 -3.87
C ALA A 222 -8.66 -0.40 -3.82
N THR A 223 -8.20 0.63 -3.09
CA THR A 223 -6.77 0.91 -2.91
C THR A 223 -6.09 -0.21 -2.13
N VAL A 224 -6.65 -0.62 -0.98
CA VAL A 224 -6.10 -1.71 -0.16
C VAL A 224 -6.00 -3.00 -0.96
N ARG A 225 -7.04 -3.34 -1.72
CA ARG A 225 -7.08 -4.52 -2.58
C ARG A 225 -5.96 -4.49 -3.63
N LYS A 226 -5.84 -3.39 -4.39
CA LYS A 226 -4.80 -3.27 -5.44
C LYS A 226 -3.39 -3.32 -4.85
N THR A 227 -3.15 -2.67 -3.70
CA THR A 227 -1.87 -2.73 -2.99
C THR A 227 -1.57 -4.13 -2.46
N ALA A 228 -2.57 -4.83 -1.91
CA ALA A 228 -2.43 -6.19 -1.44
C ALA A 228 -2.08 -7.16 -2.58
N ILE A 229 -2.74 -7.05 -3.72
CA ILE A 229 -2.41 -7.82 -4.94
C ILE A 229 -0.95 -7.59 -5.35
N LEU A 230 -0.49 -6.34 -5.34
CA LEU A 230 0.90 -6.01 -5.67
C LEU A 230 1.89 -6.69 -4.72
N TYR A 231 1.67 -6.60 -3.40
CA TYR A 231 2.53 -7.26 -2.41
C TYR A 231 2.49 -8.78 -2.55
N SER A 232 1.31 -9.39 -2.64
CA SER A 232 1.19 -10.84 -2.79
C SER A 232 1.92 -11.34 -4.04
N ARG A 233 1.82 -10.62 -5.16
CA ARG A 233 2.54 -10.96 -6.39
C ARG A 233 4.05 -10.80 -6.22
N ALA A 234 4.50 -9.74 -5.55
CA ALA A 234 5.93 -9.53 -5.30
C ALA A 234 6.51 -10.63 -4.40
N ILE A 235 5.75 -11.04 -3.38
CA ILE A 235 6.15 -12.07 -2.42
C ILE A 235 6.15 -13.45 -3.08
N SER A 236 5.11 -13.80 -3.84
CA SER A 236 5.03 -15.10 -4.51
C SER A 236 6.16 -15.30 -5.53
N MET A 237 6.54 -14.23 -6.24
CA MET A 237 7.64 -14.25 -7.19
C MET A 237 9.02 -14.02 -6.54
N ARG A 238 9.05 -13.61 -5.26
CA ARG A 238 10.26 -13.16 -4.54
C ARG A 238 11.07 -12.17 -5.38
N GLN A 239 10.42 -11.07 -5.77
CA GLN A 239 11.01 -10.01 -6.58
C GLN A 239 10.77 -8.62 -5.97
N PRO A 240 11.68 -7.65 -6.22
CA PRO A 240 11.49 -6.26 -5.80
C PRO A 240 10.20 -5.65 -6.35
N LEU A 241 9.57 -4.76 -5.57
CA LEU A 241 8.35 -4.06 -5.95
C LEU A 241 8.56 -3.21 -7.20
N SER A 242 9.75 -2.63 -7.44
CA SER A 242 10.00 -1.86 -8.67
C SER A 242 9.99 -2.71 -9.94
N THR A 243 10.31 -4.01 -9.82
CA THR A 243 10.26 -4.99 -10.92
C THR A 243 8.83 -5.46 -11.16
N VAL A 244 8.08 -5.66 -10.08
CA VAL A 244 6.73 -6.25 -10.13
C VAL A 244 5.66 -5.21 -10.42
N CYS A 245 5.78 -3.99 -9.90
CA CYS A 245 4.81 -2.92 -10.09
C CYS A 245 5.01 -2.27 -11.47
N SER A 246 4.11 -2.59 -12.39
CA SER A 246 4.08 -1.94 -13.71
C SER A 246 3.51 -0.52 -13.63
N ASN A 247 3.73 0.29 -14.67
CA ASN A 247 3.12 1.64 -14.78
C ASN A 247 1.58 1.63 -14.66
N PRO A 248 0.81 0.73 -15.29
CA PRO A 248 -0.64 0.69 -15.10
C PRO A 248 -1.04 0.29 -13.68
N ASP A 249 -0.29 -0.61 -13.02
CA ASP A 249 -0.55 -0.96 -11.60
C ASP A 249 -0.37 0.28 -10.71
N PHE A 250 0.74 1.01 -10.92
CA PHE A 250 1.01 2.26 -10.23
C PHE A 250 -0.11 3.29 -10.43
N ILE A 251 -0.53 3.55 -11.68
CA ILE A 251 -1.60 4.50 -11.98
C ILE A 251 -2.93 4.04 -11.36
N GLY A 252 -3.22 2.75 -11.35
CA GLY A 252 -4.42 2.18 -10.72
C GLY A 252 -4.46 2.40 -9.21
N ILE A 253 -3.34 2.14 -8.51
CA ILE A 253 -3.25 2.40 -7.06
C ILE A 253 -3.30 3.91 -6.80
N TRP A 254 -2.52 4.70 -7.55
CA TRP A 254 -2.44 6.14 -7.37
C TRP A 254 -3.79 6.85 -7.60
N SER A 255 -4.49 6.51 -8.69
CA SER A 255 -5.80 7.10 -8.99
C SER A 255 -6.85 6.77 -7.93
N THR A 256 -6.92 5.52 -7.45
CA THR A 256 -7.87 5.13 -6.38
C THR A 256 -7.54 5.82 -5.06
N LEU A 257 -6.25 5.97 -4.73
CA LEU A 257 -5.79 6.70 -3.54
C LEU A 257 -6.33 8.13 -3.49
N TRP A 258 -6.38 8.83 -4.63
CA TRP A 258 -6.87 10.21 -4.74
C TRP A 258 -8.39 10.37 -4.64
N ASN A 259 -9.15 9.29 -4.84
CA ASN A 259 -10.61 9.34 -4.68
C ASN A 259 -11.05 9.36 -3.21
N VAL A 260 -10.10 9.27 -2.28
CA VAL A 260 -10.33 9.32 -0.84
C VAL A 260 -9.80 10.64 -0.27
N SER A 261 -10.60 11.29 0.58
CA SER A 261 -10.19 12.56 1.20
C SER A 261 -8.93 12.42 2.07
N LEU A 262 -8.08 13.45 2.09
CA LEU A 262 -6.89 13.49 2.95
C LEU A 262 -7.23 13.35 4.44
N ARG A 263 -8.38 13.88 4.88
CA ARG A 263 -8.87 13.69 6.26
C ARG A 263 -9.07 12.20 6.57
N ARG A 264 -9.61 11.45 5.60
CA ARG A 264 -9.81 10.00 5.77
C ARG A 264 -8.47 9.27 5.79
N TRP A 265 -7.54 9.60 4.90
CA TRP A 265 -6.19 9.02 4.93
C TRP A 265 -5.42 9.35 6.21
N HIS A 266 -5.57 10.57 6.74
CA HIS A 266 -4.99 10.94 8.02
C HIS A 266 -5.51 10.08 9.18
N SER A 267 -6.80 9.69 9.16
CA SER A 267 -7.35 8.74 10.15
C SER A 267 -6.90 7.29 9.96
N LEU A 268 -6.22 6.98 8.84
CA LEU A 268 -5.73 5.67 8.43
C LEU A 268 -4.22 5.75 8.07
N MET A 269 -3.46 6.60 8.76
CA MET A 269 -2.08 6.94 8.40
C MET A 269 -1.18 5.70 8.26
N GLY A 270 -1.33 4.68 9.11
CA GLY A 270 -0.55 3.44 9.00
C GLY A 270 -0.81 2.67 7.70
N ILE A 271 -2.06 2.63 7.24
CA ILE A 271 -2.45 2.04 5.96
C ILE A 271 -1.96 2.92 4.80
N PHE A 272 -2.12 4.23 4.92
CA PHE A 272 -1.65 5.19 3.91
C PHE A 272 -0.13 5.08 3.67
N MET A 273 0.65 4.95 4.75
CA MET A 273 2.09 4.72 4.69
C MET A 273 2.43 3.40 4.00
N TRP A 274 1.74 2.32 4.35
CA TRP A 274 1.90 1.02 3.69
C TRP A 274 1.62 1.10 2.17
N VAL A 275 0.55 1.77 1.75
CA VAL A 275 0.25 1.99 0.32
C VAL A 275 1.33 2.83 -0.36
N THR A 276 1.77 3.91 0.29
CA THR A 276 2.79 4.83 -0.25
C THR A 276 4.12 4.12 -0.43
N ILE A 277 4.52 3.28 0.53
CA ILE A 277 5.73 2.45 0.46
C ILE A 277 5.67 1.50 -0.75
N ALA A 278 4.52 0.87 -0.99
CA ALA A 278 4.35 -0.07 -2.11
C ALA A 278 4.63 0.54 -3.48
N ILE A 279 4.22 1.80 -3.66
CA ILE A 279 4.32 2.50 -4.95
C ILE A 279 5.57 3.37 -5.06
N LEU A 280 6.30 3.63 -3.98
CA LEU A 280 7.46 4.53 -3.98
C LEU A 280 8.57 4.08 -4.95
N PRO A 281 8.98 2.80 -5.01
CA PRO A 281 10.07 2.38 -5.90
C PRO A 281 9.79 2.64 -7.38
N THR A 282 8.55 2.41 -7.83
CA THR A 282 8.11 2.65 -9.21
C THR A 282 7.74 4.11 -9.45
N GLY A 283 6.95 4.69 -8.53
CA GLY A 283 6.46 6.07 -8.60
C GLY A 283 7.57 7.12 -8.56
N GLY A 284 8.72 6.77 -7.98
CA GLY A 284 9.93 7.60 -7.97
C GLY A 284 10.48 7.95 -9.37
N ARG A 285 10.07 7.22 -10.42
CA ARG A 285 10.45 7.48 -11.83
C ARG A 285 9.37 8.22 -12.63
N THR A 286 8.30 8.64 -11.98
CA THR A 286 7.15 9.31 -12.61
C THR A 286 7.13 10.81 -12.26
N GLN A 287 6.27 11.57 -12.94
CA GLN A 287 6.02 12.98 -12.59
C GLN A 287 5.48 13.17 -11.16
N PHE A 288 4.97 12.12 -10.51
CA PHE A 288 4.43 12.17 -9.15
C PHE A 288 5.48 11.87 -8.07
N ALA A 289 6.74 11.60 -8.45
CA ALA A 289 7.81 11.19 -7.54
C ALA A 289 7.96 12.13 -6.34
N THR A 290 8.01 13.44 -6.58
CA THR A 290 8.12 14.45 -5.52
C THR A 290 6.96 14.36 -4.54
N MET A 291 5.75 14.17 -5.05
CA MET A 291 4.54 14.12 -4.23
C MET A 291 4.50 12.85 -3.35
N ILE A 292 4.85 11.69 -3.91
CA ILE A 292 4.94 10.43 -3.16
C ILE A 292 6.00 10.52 -2.07
N LYS A 293 7.18 11.06 -2.40
CA LYS A 293 8.26 11.31 -1.42
C LYS A 293 7.79 12.24 -0.31
N SER A 294 7.06 13.30 -0.64
CA SER A 294 6.49 14.25 0.34
C SER A 294 5.49 13.59 1.27
N PHE A 295 4.63 12.70 0.77
CA PHE A 295 3.67 11.99 1.60
C PHE A 295 4.33 11.01 2.56
N LEU A 296 5.28 10.23 2.08
CA LEU A 296 6.06 9.33 2.92
C LEU A 296 6.81 10.11 4.01
N HIS A 297 7.38 11.25 3.63
CA HIS A 297 8.11 12.14 4.53
C HIS A 297 7.22 12.75 5.60
N LEU A 298 6.14 13.40 5.20
CA LEU A 298 5.20 14.03 6.14
C LEU A 298 4.54 13.01 7.06
N GLY A 299 4.11 11.86 6.52
CA GLY A 299 3.49 10.79 7.30
C GLY A 299 4.42 10.23 8.36
N SER A 300 5.67 9.93 8.01
CA SER A 300 6.63 9.39 9.00
C SER A 300 7.12 10.44 9.99
N VAL A 301 7.25 11.71 9.58
CA VAL A 301 7.61 12.79 10.53
C VAL A 301 6.47 12.99 11.53
N GLN A 302 5.22 13.02 11.09
CA GLN A 302 4.06 13.09 11.97
C GLN A 302 4.04 11.91 12.95
N MET A 303 4.13 10.68 12.42
CA MET A 303 4.17 9.47 13.26
C MET A 303 5.37 9.45 14.19
N GLY A 304 6.53 9.93 13.76
CA GLY A 304 7.76 9.94 14.55
C GLY A 304 7.79 11.00 15.66
N ILE A 305 7.02 12.08 15.51
CA ILE A 305 6.79 13.08 16.56
C ILE A 305 5.83 12.52 17.61
N ASP A 306 4.74 11.88 17.17
CA ASP A 306 3.68 11.40 18.08
C ASP A 306 4.06 10.05 18.76
N HIS A 307 4.63 9.12 18.00
CA HIS A 307 4.95 7.74 18.41
C HIS A 307 6.22 7.23 17.70
N TRP A 308 7.40 7.69 18.13
CA TRP A 308 8.69 7.35 17.49
C TRP A 308 8.90 5.85 17.25
N GLU A 309 8.74 5.02 18.28
CA GLU A 309 8.92 3.55 18.20
C GLU A 309 8.00 2.89 17.17
N VAL A 310 6.77 3.38 17.04
CA VAL A 310 5.83 2.88 16.03
C VAL A 310 6.31 3.27 14.64
N SER A 311 6.71 4.53 14.45
CA SER A 311 7.17 5.03 13.16
C SER A 311 8.42 4.30 12.69
N ILE A 312 9.45 4.22 13.54
CA ILE A 312 10.71 3.59 13.17
C ILE A 312 10.55 2.08 12.98
N GLY A 313 9.78 1.41 13.86
CA GLY A 313 9.49 0.00 13.74
C GLY A 313 8.77 -0.36 12.45
N MET A 314 7.81 0.47 12.01
CA MET A 314 7.15 0.29 10.71
C MET A 314 8.10 0.42 9.53
N LEU A 315 8.99 1.41 9.54
CA LEU A 315 9.98 1.61 8.47
C LEU A 315 11.02 0.47 8.43
N GLN A 316 11.48 0.01 9.60
CA GLN A 316 12.38 -1.14 9.72
C GLN A 316 11.76 -2.42 9.16
N ARG A 317 10.52 -2.71 9.55
CA ARG A 317 9.78 -3.88 9.07
C ARG A 317 9.54 -3.81 7.57
N ALA A 318 9.17 -2.63 7.05
CA ALA A 318 9.03 -2.42 5.62
C ALA A 318 10.33 -2.74 4.87
N VAL A 319 11.46 -2.15 5.30
CA VAL A 319 12.77 -2.38 4.69
C VAL A 319 13.20 -3.84 4.74
N ARG A 320 12.99 -4.53 5.87
CA ARG A 320 13.31 -5.96 5.98
C ARG A 320 12.50 -6.82 5.01
N VAL A 321 11.20 -6.52 4.83
CA VAL A 321 10.38 -7.20 3.81
C VAL A 321 10.93 -6.92 2.41
N MET A 322 11.31 -5.68 2.08
CA MET A 322 11.91 -5.38 0.77
C MET A 322 13.28 -6.04 0.56
N GLN A 323 14.11 -6.14 1.59
CA GLN A 323 15.37 -6.88 1.53
C GLN A 323 15.12 -8.36 1.26
N TRP A 324 14.11 -8.95 1.90
CA TRP A 324 13.72 -10.33 1.62
C TRP A 324 13.23 -10.51 0.18
N LEU A 325 12.50 -9.53 -0.36
CA LEU A 325 12.03 -9.50 -1.74
C LEU A 325 13.15 -9.35 -2.77
N ALA A 326 14.27 -8.71 -2.42
CA ALA A 326 15.43 -8.60 -3.29
C ALA A 326 16.14 -9.95 -3.52
N GLY A 327 15.82 -10.97 -2.71
CA GLY A 327 16.37 -12.31 -2.85
C GLY A 327 17.85 -12.39 -2.47
N ASP A 328 18.48 -13.50 -2.88
CA ASP A 328 19.87 -13.79 -2.50
C ASP A 328 20.89 -13.10 -3.46
N GLU A 329 20.44 -12.52 -4.57
CA GLU A 329 21.30 -11.85 -5.58
C GLU A 329 22.07 -10.65 -5.02
N GLN A 330 21.58 -10.02 -3.95
CA GLN A 330 22.24 -8.88 -3.32
C GLN A 330 23.39 -9.28 -2.37
N ARG A 331 23.52 -10.56 -2.01
CA ARG A 331 24.65 -11.08 -1.20
C ARG A 331 25.89 -11.32 -2.04
N GLU A 332 25.75 -11.85 -3.25
CA GLU A 332 26.89 -12.16 -4.13
C GLU A 332 27.65 -10.90 -4.59
N GLY A 333 26.96 -9.76 -4.74
CA GLY A 333 27.58 -8.50 -5.16
C GLY A 333 28.47 -7.84 -4.09
N THR A 334 28.19 -8.05 -2.81
CA THR A 334 29.00 -7.51 -1.70
C THR A 334 30.24 -8.36 -1.41
N ASP A 335 30.18 -9.67 -1.61
CA ASP A 335 31.31 -10.56 -1.38
C ASP A 335 32.35 -10.45 -2.52
N ALA A 336 31.90 -10.22 -3.75
CA ALA A 336 32.78 -10.02 -4.90
C ALA A 336 33.59 -8.70 -4.84
N GLU A 337 33.07 -7.64 -4.21
CA GLU A 337 33.77 -6.35 -4.10
C GLU A 337 34.74 -6.31 -2.89
N GLY A 338 34.58 -7.22 -1.93
CA GLY A 338 35.51 -7.44 -0.83
C GLY A 338 36.76 -8.24 -1.22
N ASP A 339 36.60 -9.20 -2.14
CA ASP A 339 37.70 -10.10 -2.53
C ASP A 339 38.70 -9.44 -3.51
N VAL A 340 38.24 -8.43 -4.27
CA VAL A 340 39.11 -7.67 -5.19
C VAL A 340 40.04 -6.69 -4.45
N ARG A 341 39.74 -6.33 -3.18
CA ARG A 341 40.56 -5.40 -2.38
C ARG A 341 41.63 -6.04 -1.51
N MET A 342 41.66 -7.37 -1.41
CA MET A 342 42.72 -8.11 -0.69
C MET A 342 43.82 -8.65 -1.63
N GLY A 343 43.71 -8.38 -2.94
CA GLY A 343 44.60 -8.91 -3.97
C GLY A 343 45.33 -7.88 -4.84
N GLN A 344 45.54 -6.64 -4.36
CA GLN A 344 46.41 -5.66 -5.04
C GLN A 344 47.32 -4.91 -4.07
#